data_AF-A0A2G6JVL4-F1
#
_entry.id   AF-A0A2G6JVL4-F1
#
_cell.length_a   1.000
_cell.length_b   1.000
_cell.length_c   1.000
_cell.angle_alpha   90.00
_cell.angle_beta   90.00
_cell.angle_gamma   90.00
#
_symmetry.space_group_name_H-M   'P 1'
#
loop_
_entity.id
_entity.type
_entity.pdbx_description
1 polymer ?
#
loop_
_entity_poly.entity_id
_entity_poly.type
_entity_poly.pdbx_seq_one_letter_code
_entity_poly.pdbx_strand_id
1 'polypeptide(L)'
;MDERVPAAQQLIDTSYDFGRALQSDPLMRASVLMTTEGHGFDEEQRVSFDAWLKMVTDISAKAIAEGDIDDRWSALEVAQTLTAGVNGVQQSSRIYSDYADALDRLHSLWRMVAPGLFTPEAINKLTW
;
A
#
# COMPACT_ATOMS: atom_id res chain seq x y z
N MET A 1 27.13 2.71 8.63
CA MET A 1 25.80 2.48 9.23
C MET A 1 24.94 2.05 8.07
N ASP A 2 24.42 0.83 8.09
CA ASP A 2 23.65 0.29 6.95
C ASP A 2 22.45 1.21 6.71
N GLU A 3 22.51 2.03 5.65
CA GLU A 3 21.54 3.08 5.32
C GLU A 3 20.32 2.42 4.66
N ARG A 4 19.79 1.39 5.31
CA ARG A 4 18.65 0.63 4.83
C ARG A 4 17.39 1.42 5.13
N VAL A 5 16.61 1.72 4.09
CA VAL A 5 15.31 2.38 4.18
C VAL A 5 14.45 1.64 5.23
N PRO A 6 13.91 2.33 6.26
CA PRO A 6 13.06 1.70 7.28
C PRO A 6 11.89 0.94 6.66
N ALA A 7 11.48 -0.18 7.25
CA ALA A 7 10.37 -0.97 6.70
C ALA A 7 9.05 -0.18 6.66
N ALA A 8 8.82 0.73 7.62
CA ALA A 8 7.69 1.64 7.59
C ALA A 8 7.72 2.59 6.38
N GLN A 9 8.89 3.08 5.98
CA GLN A 9 9.04 3.90 4.77
C GLN A 9 8.76 3.06 3.51
N GLN A 10 9.19 1.80 3.48
CA GLN A 10 8.91 0.90 2.36
C GLN A 10 7.40 0.69 2.13
N LEU A 11 6.58 0.64 3.19
CA LEU A 11 5.11 0.55 3.04
C LEU A 11 4.55 1.78 2.30
N ILE A 12 5.01 2.96 2.67
CA ILE A 12 4.62 4.24 2.06
C ILE A 12 5.09 4.28 0.61
N ASP A 13 6.39 4.06 0.37
CA ASP A 13 7.00 4.13 -0.95
C ASP A 13 6.36 3.14 -1.93
N THR A 14 6.13 1.90 -1.50
CA THR A 14 5.48 0.86 -2.32
C THR A 14 4.09 1.30 -2.80
N SER A 15 3.32 1.96 -1.93
CA SER A 15 2.00 2.47 -2.31
C SER A 15 2.08 3.61 -3.32
N TYR A 16 3.06 4.52 -3.17
CA TYR A 16 3.26 5.63 -4.08
C TYR A 16 3.86 5.20 -5.42
N ASP A 17 4.75 4.21 -5.42
CA ASP A 17 5.25 3.58 -6.65
C ASP A 17 4.09 2.98 -7.45
N PHE A 18 3.18 2.28 -6.78
CA PHE A 18 1.96 1.80 -7.41
C PHE A 18 1.11 2.95 -7.98
N GLY A 19 0.88 4.02 -7.22
CA GLY A 19 0.17 5.21 -7.70
C GLY A 19 0.83 5.88 -8.92
N ARG A 20 2.17 5.99 -8.93
CA ARG A 20 2.95 6.52 -10.06
C ARG A 20 2.84 5.63 -11.29
N ALA A 21 2.90 4.32 -11.10
CA ALA A 21 2.73 3.34 -12.17
C ALA A 21 1.32 3.44 -12.76
N LEU A 22 0.27 3.59 -11.94
CA LEU A 22 -1.09 3.85 -12.44
C LEU A 22 -1.17 5.12 -13.30
N GLN A 23 -0.47 6.18 -12.93
CA GLN A 23 -0.47 7.43 -13.71
C GLN A 23 0.28 7.31 -15.04
N SER A 24 1.37 6.55 -15.10
CA SER A 24 2.34 6.64 -16.21
C SER A 24 2.49 5.37 -17.05
N ASP A 25 2.08 4.21 -16.56
CA ASP A 25 2.31 2.92 -17.20
C ASP A 25 0.99 2.27 -17.68
N PRO A 26 0.74 2.23 -19.00
CA PRO A 26 -0.41 1.53 -19.57
C PRO A 26 -0.44 0.03 -19.26
N LEU A 27 0.71 -0.63 -19.10
CA LEU A 27 0.77 -2.05 -18.74
C LEU A 27 0.30 -2.27 -17.30
N MET A 28 0.69 -1.40 -16.37
CA MET A 28 0.16 -1.42 -15.01
C MET A 28 -1.37 -1.28 -15.00
N ARG A 29 -1.92 -0.33 -15.78
CA ARG A 29 -3.38 -0.15 -15.88
C ARG A 29 -4.07 -1.39 -16.44
N ALA A 30 -3.50 -2.02 -17.48
CA ALA A 30 -4.01 -3.26 -18.07
C ALA A 30 -3.96 -4.43 -17.07
N SER A 31 -2.89 -4.56 -16.29
CA SER A 31 -2.77 -5.57 -15.24
C SER A 31 -3.83 -5.39 -14.15
N VAL A 32 -4.05 -4.15 -13.70
CA VAL A 32 -5.11 -3.82 -12.73
C VAL A 32 -6.51 -4.10 -13.31
N LEU A 33 -6.75 -3.76 -14.58
CA LEU A 33 -8.00 -4.11 -15.28
C LEU A 33 -8.27 -5.62 -15.25
N MET A 34 -7.29 -6.43 -15.67
CA MET A 34 -7.41 -7.90 -15.68
C MET A 34 -7.69 -8.45 -14.28
N THR A 35 -6.99 -7.94 -13.27
CA THR A 35 -7.13 -8.40 -11.88
C THR A 35 -8.39 -7.90 -11.18
N THR A 36 -9.09 -6.88 -11.70
CA THR A 36 -10.27 -6.29 -11.04
C THR A 36 -11.60 -6.48 -11.79
N GLU A 37 -11.58 -6.73 -13.11
CA GLU A 37 -12.81 -6.87 -13.92
C GLU A 37 -13.30 -8.31 -14.09
N GLY A 38 -12.51 -9.31 -13.70
CA GLY A 38 -12.99 -10.70 -13.57
C GLY A 38 -13.95 -10.88 -12.38
N HIS A 39 -14.71 -11.97 -12.35
CA HIS A 39 -15.77 -12.20 -11.37
C HIS A 39 -15.30 -12.45 -9.91
N GLY A 40 -14.01 -12.29 -9.57
CA GLY A 40 -13.49 -12.50 -8.21
C GLY A 40 -13.41 -13.98 -7.79
N PHE A 41 -13.69 -14.89 -8.72
CA PHE A 41 -13.72 -16.33 -8.52
C PHE A 41 -12.66 -17.07 -9.34
N ASP A 42 -11.87 -16.37 -10.15
CA ASP A 42 -10.76 -16.99 -10.87
C ASP A 42 -9.51 -17.10 -9.96
N GLU A 43 -8.73 -18.15 -10.21
CA GLU A 43 -7.55 -18.50 -9.40
C GLU A 43 -6.42 -17.47 -9.58
N GLU A 44 -6.33 -16.85 -10.75
CA GLU A 44 -5.27 -15.91 -11.14
C GLU A 44 -5.39 -14.56 -10.42
N GLN A 45 -6.62 -14.05 -10.25
CA GLN A 45 -6.90 -12.87 -9.43
C GLN A 45 -6.50 -13.12 -7.98
N ARG A 46 -6.86 -14.28 -7.41
CA ARG A 46 -6.51 -14.62 -6.03
C ARG A 46 -5.00 -14.67 -5.82
N VAL A 47 -4.26 -15.30 -6.73
CA VAL A 47 -2.79 -15.37 -6.66
C VAL A 47 -2.15 -13.97 -6.64
N SER A 48 -2.65 -13.04 -7.46
CA SER A 48 -2.13 -11.68 -7.52
C SER A 48 -2.39 -10.91 -6.21
N PHE A 49 -3.60 -11.03 -5.66
CA PHE A 49 -3.95 -10.44 -4.37
C PHE A 49 -3.17 -11.06 -3.21
N ASP A 50 -2.99 -12.38 -3.21
CA ASP A 50 -2.23 -13.11 -2.19
C ASP A 50 -0.75 -12.71 -2.21
N ALA A 51 -0.17 -12.52 -3.40
CA ALA A 51 1.22 -12.07 -3.54
C ALA A 51 1.42 -10.66 -2.96
N TRP A 52 0.51 -9.73 -3.27
CA TRP A 52 0.53 -8.38 -2.68
C TRP A 52 0.34 -8.43 -1.17
N LEU A 53 -0.67 -9.16 -0.69
CA LEU A 53 -0.94 -9.29 0.73
C LEU A 53 0.26 -9.88 1.49
N LYS A 54 0.90 -10.90 0.92
CA LYS A 54 2.10 -11.51 1.48
C LYS A 54 3.25 -10.50 1.56
N MET A 55 3.52 -9.77 0.47
CA MET A 55 4.56 -8.74 0.44
C MET A 55 4.36 -7.70 1.54
N VAL A 56 3.15 -7.14 1.63
CA VAL A 56 2.83 -6.11 2.65
C VAL A 56 2.89 -6.70 4.06
N THR A 57 2.50 -7.97 4.24
CA THR A 57 2.64 -8.67 5.53
C THR A 57 4.10 -8.80 5.94
N ASP A 58 4.98 -9.20 5.01
CA ASP A 58 6.41 -9.35 5.27
C ASP A 58 7.07 -8.00 5.64
N ILE A 59 6.68 -6.90 4.98
CA ILE A 59 7.17 -5.55 5.29
C ILE A 59 6.62 -5.09 6.66
N SER A 60 5.33 -5.31 6.92
CA SER A 60 4.69 -4.93 8.19
C SER A 60 5.32 -5.66 9.38
N ALA A 61 5.62 -6.96 9.23
CA ALA A 61 6.31 -7.73 10.26
C ALA A 61 7.70 -7.15 10.58
N LYS A 62 8.44 -6.68 9.57
CA LYS A 62 9.73 -6.00 9.76
C LYS A 62 9.54 -4.66 10.47
N ALA A 63 8.55 -3.86 10.08
CA ALA A 63 8.28 -2.57 10.71
C ALA A 63 7.87 -2.70 12.19
N ILE A 64 7.12 -3.75 12.55
CA ILE A 64 6.83 -4.09 13.95
C ILE A 64 8.13 -4.47 14.68
N ALA A 65 8.96 -5.34 14.08
CA ALA A 65 10.23 -5.75 14.67
C ALA A 65 11.23 -4.59 14.83
N GLU A 66 11.16 -3.58 13.96
CA GLU A 66 11.96 -2.35 14.02
C GLU A 66 11.41 -1.32 15.02
N GLY A 67 10.22 -1.55 15.59
CA GLY A 67 9.55 -0.63 16.54
C GLY A 67 8.84 0.55 15.88
N ASP A 68 8.66 0.50 14.56
CA ASP A 68 8.04 1.59 13.80
C ASP A 68 6.51 1.50 13.79
N ILE A 69 5.97 0.29 13.93
CA ILE A 69 4.54 0.01 14.10
C ILE A 69 4.30 -0.50 15.52
N ASP A 70 3.24 -0.01 16.15
CA ASP A 70 2.80 -0.43 17.49
C ASP A 70 2.48 -1.93 17.52
N ASP A 71 2.99 -2.66 18.51
CA ASP A 71 2.87 -4.13 18.61
C ASP A 71 1.46 -4.61 18.98
N ARG A 72 0.53 -3.67 19.25
CA ARG A 72 -0.91 -3.97 19.34
C ARG A 72 -1.52 -4.45 18.01
N TRP A 73 -0.86 -4.19 16.88
CA TRP A 73 -1.32 -4.61 15.55
C TRP A 73 -0.56 -5.85 15.09
N SER A 74 -1.25 -6.85 14.55
CA SER A 74 -0.58 -7.93 13.83
C SER A 74 -0.17 -7.49 12.41
N ALA A 75 0.91 -8.06 11.89
CA ALA A 75 1.38 -7.78 10.53
C ALA A 75 0.31 -8.05 9.46
N LEU A 76 -0.55 -9.06 9.68
CA LEU A 76 -1.64 -9.39 8.78
C LEU A 76 -2.76 -8.35 8.82
N GLU A 77 -3.16 -7.88 10.01
CA GLU A 77 -4.17 -6.81 10.16
C GLU A 77 -3.72 -5.53 9.46
N VAL A 78 -2.44 -5.18 9.61
CA VAL A 78 -1.84 -4.04 8.91
C VAL A 78 -1.91 -4.26 7.40
N ALA A 79 -1.48 -5.41 6.91
CA ALA A 79 -1.44 -5.70 5.49
C ALA A 79 -2.82 -5.71 4.83
N GLN A 80 -3.82 -6.31 5.48
CA GLN A 80 -5.20 -6.33 5.00
C GLN A 80 -5.78 -4.91 4.93
N THR A 81 -5.58 -4.12 5.98
CA THR A 81 -6.06 -2.73 6.05
C THR A 81 -5.44 -1.86 4.97
N LEU A 82 -4.11 -1.88 4.84
CA LEU A 82 -3.40 -1.09 3.85
C LEU A 82 -3.75 -1.50 2.42
N THR A 83 -3.83 -2.81 2.15
CA THR A 83 -4.24 -3.32 0.83
C THR A 83 -5.65 -2.86 0.46
N ALA A 84 -6.61 -2.94 1.39
CA ALA A 84 -7.96 -2.46 1.16
C ALA A 84 -8.00 -0.94 0.90
N GLY A 85 -7.25 -0.16 1.68
CA GLY A 85 -7.16 1.30 1.52
C GLY A 85 -6.56 1.70 0.16
N VAL A 86 -5.45 1.09 -0.23
CA VAL A 86 -4.79 1.36 -1.52
C VAL A 86 -5.67 0.96 -2.70
N ASN A 87 -6.36 -0.19 -2.63
CA ASN A 87 -7.33 -0.59 -3.65
C ASN A 87 -8.51 0.39 -3.73
N GLY A 88 -9.00 0.90 -2.60
CA GLY A 88 -10.01 1.94 -2.58
C GLY A 88 -9.55 3.22 -3.27
N VAL A 89 -8.30 3.63 -3.04
CA VAL A 89 -7.69 4.76 -3.75
C VAL A 89 -7.58 4.50 -5.24
N GLN A 90 -7.06 3.34 -5.66
CA GLN A 90 -6.95 2.94 -7.06
C GLN A 90 -8.33 2.99 -7.74
N GLN A 91 -9.34 2.31 -7.20
CA GLN A 91 -10.67 2.26 -7.84
C GLN A 91 -11.33 3.62 -7.92
N SER A 92 -11.30 4.39 -6.83
CA SER A 92 -11.92 5.71 -6.81
C SER A 92 -11.20 6.70 -7.74
N SER A 93 -9.87 6.69 -7.76
CA SER A 93 -9.08 7.54 -8.65
C SER A 93 -9.32 7.22 -10.13
N ARG A 94 -9.44 5.93 -10.48
CA ARG A 94 -9.85 5.50 -11.82
C ARG A 94 -11.19 6.13 -12.23
N ILE A 95 -12.20 6.04 -11.36
CA ILE A 95 -13.56 6.53 -11.63
C ILE A 95 -13.61 8.04 -11.80
N TYR A 96 -12.92 8.79 -10.92
CA TYR A 96 -13.07 10.24 -10.87
C TYR A 96 -12.11 11.01 -11.77
N SER A 97 -10.95 10.44 -12.10
CA SER A 97 -9.87 11.21 -12.73
C SER A 97 -9.00 10.43 -13.73
N ASP A 98 -9.34 9.16 -14.01
CA ASP A 98 -8.46 8.23 -14.75
C ASP A 98 -7.01 8.23 -14.18
N TYR A 99 -6.92 8.08 -12.85
CA TYR A 99 -5.68 8.07 -12.08
C TYR A 99 -4.93 9.40 -11.93
N ALA A 100 -5.40 10.49 -12.53
CA ALA A 100 -4.72 11.78 -12.42
C ALA A 100 -4.56 12.27 -10.96
N ASP A 101 -5.50 11.92 -10.07
CA ASP A 101 -5.47 12.28 -8.64
C ASP A 101 -4.95 11.17 -7.70
N ALA A 102 -4.35 10.10 -8.23
CA ALA A 102 -3.98 8.91 -7.45
C ALA A 102 -3.01 9.21 -6.30
N LEU A 103 -1.97 10.01 -6.55
CA LEU A 103 -0.97 10.36 -5.53
C LEU A 103 -1.56 11.24 -4.42
N ASP A 104 -2.42 12.19 -4.76
CA ASP A 104 -3.09 13.06 -3.77
C ASP A 104 -4.02 12.26 -2.84
N ARG A 105 -4.68 11.24 -3.40
CA ARG A 105 -5.53 10.31 -2.64
C ARG A 105 -4.70 9.39 -1.74
N LEU A 106 -3.56 8.89 -2.22
CA LEU A 106 -2.61 8.13 -1.38
C LEU A 106 -2.06 8.98 -0.24
N HIS A 107 -1.70 10.23 -0.52
CA HIS A 107 -1.27 11.18 0.51
C HIS A 107 -2.36 11.38 1.57
N SER A 108 -3.62 11.54 1.14
CA SER A 108 -4.77 11.67 2.04
C SER A 108 -4.99 10.41 2.89
N LEU A 109 -4.88 9.22 2.29
CA LEU A 109 -4.96 7.93 2.98
C LEU A 109 -3.88 7.85 4.08
N TRP A 110 -2.63 8.13 3.74
CA TRP A 110 -1.51 8.06 4.67
C TRP A 110 -1.62 9.06 5.81
N ARG A 111 -2.05 10.30 5.55
CA ARG A 111 -2.30 11.30 6.60
C ARG A 111 -3.31 10.82 7.64
N MET A 112 -4.29 10.01 7.23
CA MET A 112 -5.31 9.47 8.13
C MET A 112 -4.87 8.20 8.85
N VAL A 113 -4.14 7.31 8.17
CA VAL A 113 -3.73 6.00 8.71
C VAL A 113 -2.49 6.12 9.60
N ALA A 114 -1.50 6.91 9.20
CA ALA A 114 -0.20 6.99 9.85
C ALA A 114 -0.24 7.27 11.36
N PRO A 115 -1.06 8.22 11.88
CA PRO A 115 -1.09 8.51 13.31
C PRO A 115 -1.60 7.35 14.19
N GLY A 116 -2.37 6.41 13.61
CA GLY A 116 -2.88 5.23 14.32
C GLY A 116 -2.02 3.98 14.14
N LEU A 117 -1.20 3.95 13.10
CA LEU A 117 -0.37 2.82 12.70
C LEU A 117 1.06 2.93 13.21
N PHE A 118 1.72 4.06 12.94
CA PHE A 118 3.13 4.26 13.26
C PHE A 118 3.33 4.86 14.64
N THR A 119 4.45 4.54 15.28
CA THR A 119 4.85 5.18 16.53
C THR A 119 5.19 6.66 16.28
N PRO A 120 5.05 7.55 17.29
CA PRO A 120 5.39 8.96 17.14
C PRO A 120 6.85 9.19 16.71
N GLU A 121 7.76 8.34 17.18
CA GLU A 121 9.18 8.41 16.83
C GLU A 121 9.42 8.00 15.38
N ALA A 122 8.71 6.98 14.89
CA ALA A 122 8.76 6.61 13.48
C ALA A 122 8.23 7.71 12.56
N ILE A 123 7.10 8.35 12.90
CA ILE A 123 6.53 9.44 12.08
C ILE A 123 7.56 10.56 11.80
N ASN A 124 8.42 10.88 12.75
CA ASN A 124 9.42 11.94 12.62
C ASN A 124 10.55 11.62 11.62
N LYS A 125 10.77 10.34 11.29
CA LYS A 125 11.79 9.90 10.33
C LYS A 125 11.23 9.51 8.95
N LEU A 126 9.90 9.49 8.79
CA LEU A 126 9.24 9.12 7.54
C LEU A 126 9.12 10.31 6.58
N THR A 127 9.21 10.00 5.28
CA THR A 127 8.93 10.90 4.17
C THR A 127 7.60 10.57 3.52
N TRP A 128 6.83 11.59 3.16
CA TRP A 128 5.43 11.50 2.70
C TRP A 128 5.25 11.91 1.25
#